data_AF-A0A973LFB8-F1
#
_entry.id   AF-A0A973LFB8-F1
#
_cell.length_a   1.000
_cell.length_b   1.000
_cell.length_c   1.000
_cell.angle_alpha   90.00
_cell.angle_beta   90.00
_cell.angle_gamma   90.00
#
_symmetry.space_group_name_H-M   'P 1'
#
loop_
_entity.id
_entity.type
_entity.pdbx_description
1 polymer ?
#
loop_
_entity_poly.entity_id
_entity_poly.type
_entity_poly.pdbx_seq_one_letter_code
_entity_poly.pdbx_strand_id
1 'polypeptide(L)'
;MGRGRAKAKQTRVARDLKYRDVGTDLAQLQRELQKDGTHTSNGHTAEAPSEQDDDDADDDELYAKYTDDYADDDDYDSEDDGGSHRSHHRRG
;
A
#
# COMPACT_ATOMS: atom_id res chain seq x y z
N MET A 1 29.26 8.57 19.29
CA MET A 1 28.35 8.19 20.39
C MET A 1 27.03 8.95 20.24
N GLY A 2 25.94 8.33 19.77
CA GLY A 2 24.66 9.05 19.67
C GLY A 2 23.54 8.40 18.84
N ARG A 3 23.87 7.49 17.93
CA ARG A 3 22.87 6.84 17.05
C ARG A 3 21.84 5.98 17.81
N GLY A 4 22.23 5.31 18.89
CA GLY A 4 21.33 4.45 19.67
C GLY A 4 20.17 5.21 20.33
N ARG A 5 20.42 6.43 20.84
CA ARG A 5 19.39 7.26 21.47
C ARG A 5 18.44 7.84 20.43
N ALA A 6 18.95 8.27 19.28
CA ALA A 6 18.14 8.74 18.16
C ALA A 6 17.23 7.62 17.64
N LYS A 7 17.78 6.42 17.39
CA LYS A 7 17.00 5.26 16.94
C LYS A 7 15.91 4.88 17.94
N ALA A 8 16.22 4.85 19.23
CA ALA A 8 15.22 4.57 20.27
C ALA A 8 14.09 5.61 20.29
N LYS A 9 14.41 6.90 20.17
CA LYS A 9 13.39 7.97 20.06
C LYS A 9 12.51 7.78 18.82
N GLN A 10 13.10 7.47 17.67
CA GLN A 10 12.36 7.26 16.43
C GLN A 10 11.43 6.05 16.51
N THR A 11 11.89 4.92 17.06
CA THR A 11 11.05 3.73 17.24
C THR A 11 9.88 3.99 18.19
N ARG A 12 10.08 4.79 19.24
CA ARG A 12 9.00 5.20 20.14
C ARG A 12 7.97 6.06 19.42
N VAL A 13 8.40 7.10 18.72
CA VAL A 13 7.53 7.98 17.92
C VAL A 13 6.75 7.17 16.88
N ALA A 14 7.41 6.26 16.17
CA ALA A 14 6.77 5.43 15.16
C ALA A 14 5.71 4.49 15.76
N ARG A 15 5.98 3.88 16.92
CA ARG A 15 4.96 3.07 17.62
C ARG A 15 3.80 3.91 18.10
N ASP A 16 4.08 5.06 18.70
CA ASP A 16 3.02 5.97 19.15
C ASP A 16 2.16 6.41 17.96
N LEU A 17 2.76 6.66 16.78
CA LEU A 17 2.01 6.99 15.57
C LEU A 17 1.20 5.81 15.01
N LYS A 18 1.75 4.60 15.05
CA LYS A 18 1.14 3.38 14.50
C LYS A 18 0.02 2.82 15.38
N TYR A 19 0.19 2.91 16.69
CA TYR A 19 -0.68 2.25 17.68
C TYR A 19 -1.44 3.25 18.55
N ARG A 20 -1.37 4.56 18.28
CA ARG A 20 -2.30 5.50 18.91
C ARG A 20 -3.70 5.22 18.39
N ASP A 21 -4.63 5.20 19.32
CA ASP A 21 -6.03 5.35 19.00
C ASP A 21 -6.24 6.78 18.49
N VAL A 22 -6.61 6.93 17.22
CA VAL A 22 -6.96 8.24 16.67
C VAL A 22 -8.39 8.50 17.11
N GLY A 23 -8.55 9.11 18.29
CA GLY A 23 -9.84 9.63 18.73
C GLY A 23 -10.30 10.70 17.75
N THR A 24 -11.15 10.33 16.81
CA THR A 24 -11.83 11.28 15.93
C THR A 24 -12.93 11.96 16.72
N ASP A 25 -13.01 13.30 16.64
CA ASP A 25 -14.16 14.01 17.20
C ASP A 25 -15.38 13.75 16.30
N LEU A 26 -16.13 12.71 16.65
CA LEU A 26 -17.34 12.31 15.93
C LEU A 26 -18.38 13.44 15.90
N ALA A 27 -18.41 14.31 16.90
CA ALA A 27 -19.33 15.43 16.94
C ALA A 27 -18.93 16.52 15.93
N GLN A 28 -17.64 16.74 15.70
CA GLN A 28 -17.16 17.61 14.62
C GLN A 28 -17.47 17.02 13.24
N LEU A 29 -17.15 15.74 13.03
CA LEU A 29 -17.44 15.04 11.76
C LEU A 29 -18.92 15.08 11.41
N GLN A 30 -19.80 14.86 12.40
CA GLN A 30 -21.25 14.95 12.20
C GLN A 30 -21.69 16.35 11.77
N ARG A 31 -21.13 17.42 12.36
CA ARG A 31 -21.45 18.80 11.97
C ARG A 31 -21.03 19.11 10.54
N GLU A 32 -19.86 18.63 10.12
CA GLU A 32 -19.35 18.81 8.76
C GLU A 32 -20.25 18.07 7.74
N LEU A 33 -20.58 16.80 7.98
CA LEU A 33 -21.49 16.03 7.14
C LEU A 33 -22.90 16.65 7.02
N GLN A 34 -23.44 17.16 8.13
CA GLN A 34 -24.75 17.85 8.12
C GLN A 34 -24.71 19.17 7.36
N LYS A 35 -23.58 19.89 7.43
CA LYS A 35 -23.37 21.14 6.70
C LYS A 35 -23.22 20.88 5.20
N ASP A 36 -22.45 19.87 4.80
CA ASP A 36 -22.25 19.52 3.40
C ASP A 36 -23.50 18.89 2.76
N GLY A 37 -24.31 18.18 3.55
CA GLY A 37 -25.64 17.70 3.13
C GLY A 37 -26.65 18.79 2.80
N THR A 38 -26.38 20.06 3.17
CA THR A 38 -27.22 21.23 2.82
C THR A 38 -26.63 22.04 1.66
N HIS A 39 -25.38 21.81 1.26
CA HIS A 39 -24.65 22.62 0.28
C HIS A 39 -24.25 21.90 -1.01
N THR A 40 -24.92 20.80 -1.39
CA THR A 40 -24.70 20.15 -2.71
C THR A 40 -25.27 20.92 -3.90
N SER A 41 -25.69 22.18 -3.73
CA SER A 41 -26.17 23.01 -4.83
C SER A 41 -25.40 24.32 -5.00
N ASN A 42 -24.09 24.39 -4.72
CA ASN A 42 -23.30 25.53 -5.19
C ASN A 42 -21.79 25.23 -5.31
N GLY A 43 -21.38 24.91 -6.54
CA GLY A 43 -20.19 25.54 -7.12
C GLY A 43 -18.84 24.90 -6.82
N HIS A 44 -18.61 23.69 -7.33
CA HIS A 44 -17.30 23.33 -7.86
C HIS A 44 -17.46 22.82 -9.28
N THR A 45 -17.32 23.74 -10.24
CA THR A 45 -16.92 23.39 -11.61
C THR A 45 -15.46 22.92 -11.55
N ALA A 46 -15.25 21.68 -11.11
CA ALA A 46 -14.09 20.93 -11.55
C ALA A 46 -14.46 20.43 -12.94
N GLU A 47 -13.72 20.88 -13.95
CA GLU A 47 -13.68 20.23 -15.26
C GLU A 47 -13.60 18.71 -15.01
N ALA A 48 -14.69 18.00 -15.25
CA ALA A 48 -14.69 16.56 -15.16
C ALA A 48 -13.59 16.07 -16.12
N PRO A 49 -12.63 15.22 -15.69
CA PRO A 49 -11.95 14.42 -16.68
C PRO A 49 -13.06 13.71 -17.44
N SER A 50 -13.11 13.91 -18.76
CA SER A 50 -14.03 13.21 -19.64
C SER A 50 -14.10 11.76 -19.20
N GLU A 51 -15.31 11.30 -18.86
CA GLU A 51 -15.62 9.89 -18.68
C GLU A 51 -15.20 9.21 -19.99
N GLN A 52 -13.97 8.72 -20.02
CA GLN A 52 -13.59 7.68 -20.93
C GLN A 52 -14.27 6.46 -20.33
N ASP A 53 -15.34 6.09 -21.03
CA ASP A 53 -16.24 4.98 -20.79
C ASP A 53 -15.42 3.67 -20.76
N ASP A 54 -14.73 3.43 -19.64
CA ASP A 54 -14.02 2.19 -19.32
C ASP A 54 -14.91 1.33 -18.36
N ASP A 55 -16.20 1.64 -18.25
CA ASP A 55 -17.17 0.92 -17.40
C ASP A 55 -17.71 -0.37 -18.06
N ASP A 56 -17.19 -0.76 -19.24
CA ASP A 56 -17.53 -2.02 -19.93
C ASP A 56 -16.32 -2.95 -20.08
N ALA A 57 -15.23 -2.71 -19.34
CA ALA A 57 -14.19 -3.71 -19.19
C ALA A 57 -14.77 -4.85 -18.35
N ASP A 58 -15.06 -5.98 -18.99
CA ASP A 58 -15.41 -7.22 -18.29
C ASP A 58 -14.36 -7.46 -17.19
N ASP A 59 -14.80 -7.86 -15.99
CA ASP A 59 -13.92 -8.11 -14.82
C ASP A 59 -12.77 -9.07 -15.18
N ASP A 60 -13.02 -9.94 -16.16
CA ASP A 60 -12.05 -10.84 -16.79
C ASP A 60 -10.92 -10.11 -17.54
N GLU A 61 -11.20 -9.00 -18.23
CA GLU A 61 -10.20 -8.18 -18.93
C GLU A 61 -9.33 -7.40 -17.94
N LEU A 62 -9.93 -6.87 -16.87
CA LEU A 62 -9.20 -6.23 -15.79
C LEU A 62 -8.25 -7.23 -15.12
N TYR A 63 -8.75 -8.43 -14.82
CA TYR A 63 -7.95 -9.50 -14.22
C TYR A 63 -6.83 -9.96 -15.15
N ALA A 64 -7.10 -10.13 -16.45
CA ALA A 64 -6.11 -10.52 -17.44
C ALA A 64 -4.95 -9.53 -17.52
N LYS A 65 -5.24 -8.22 -17.54
CA LYS A 65 -4.22 -7.16 -17.54
C LYS A 65 -3.31 -7.24 -16.32
N TYR A 66 -3.89 -7.42 -15.12
CA TYR A 66 -3.10 -7.58 -13.91
C TYR A 66 -2.23 -8.83 -13.97
N THR A 67 -2.74 -9.96 -14.47
CA THR A 67 -1.91 -11.18 -14.59
C THR A 67 -0.80 -11.05 -15.62
N ASP A 68 -1.03 -10.34 -16.72
CA ASP A 68 -0.02 -10.12 -17.77
C ASP A 68 1.13 -9.21 -17.27
N ASP A 69 0.79 -8.11 -16.58
CA ASP A 69 1.77 -7.18 -16.01
C ASP A 69 2.70 -7.84 -14.96
N TYR A 70 2.23 -8.87 -14.25
CA TYR A 70 3.04 -9.61 -13.26
C TYR A 70 3.67 -10.89 -13.82
N ALA A 71 3.11 -11.49 -14.88
CA ALA A 71 3.68 -12.70 -15.49
C ALA A 71 5.03 -12.44 -16.19
N ASP A 72 5.32 -11.20 -16.59
CA ASP A 72 6.62 -10.80 -17.16
C ASP A 72 7.75 -10.75 -16.10
N ASP A 73 7.41 -10.65 -14.79
CA ASP A 73 8.38 -10.54 -13.69
C ASP A 73 8.76 -11.91 -13.08
N ASP A 74 7.98 -12.96 -13.32
CA ASP A 74 8.17 -14.30 -12.73
C ASP A 74 9.21 -15.18 -13.48
N ASP A 75 9.86 -14.73 -14.56
CA ASP A 75 10.93 -15.48 -15.26
C ASP A 75 12.32 -15.34 -14.62
N TYR A 76 12.40 -14.77 -13.41
CA TYR A 76 13.67 -14.54 -12.70
C TYR A 76 13.75 -15.18 -11.31
N ASP A 77 13.37 -16.46 -11.13
CA ASP A 77 13.86 -17.23 -9.97
C ASP A 77 13.82 -18.75 -10.16
N SER A 78 14.71 -19.28 -11.02
CA SER A 78 15.08 -20.70 -10.99
C SER A 78 16.60 -20.87 -11.10
N GLU A 79 17.37 -20.09 -10.35
CA GLU A 79 18.79 -20.36 -10.16
C GLU A 79 19.13 -20.56 -8.68
N ASP A 80 19.53 -21.80 -8.37
CA ASP A 80 20.47 -22.16 -7.29
C ASP A 80 19.92 -22.35 -5.87
N ASP A 81 19.39 -23.55 -5.60
CA ASP A 81 19.68 -24.27 -4.34
C ASP A 81 19.73 -25.78 -4.60
N GLY A 82 20.80 -26.19 -5.29
CA GLY A 82 21.18 -27.60 -5.44
C GLY A 82 22.38 -27.91 -4.56
N GLY A 83 22.24 -27.78 -3.24
CA GLY A 83 23.30 -27.97 -2.26
C GLY A 83 24.03 -29.32 -2.33
N SER A 84 25.08 -29.42 -3.16
CA SER A 84 26.08 -30.49 -3.06
C SER A 84 27.13 -30.13 -2.02
N HIS A 85 26.88 -30.56 -0.79
CA HIS A 85 27.84 -30.49 0.31
C HIS A 85 29.12 -31.23 -0.08
N ARG A 86 30.19 -30.45 -0.27
CA ARG A 86 31.56 -30.90 -0.51
C ARG A 86 31.93 -32.08 0.39
N SER A 87 32.16 -33.23 -0.22
CA SER A 87 32.82 -34.37 0.40
C SER A 87 34.30 -34.03 0.66
N HIS A 88 34.59 -33.61 1.90
CA HIS A 88 35.96 -33.54 2.41
C HIS A 88 36.09 -34.43 3.65
N HIS A 89 36.11 -35.74 3.43
CA HIS A 89 36.68 -36.66 4.41
C HIS A 89 38.20 -36.49 4.40
N ARG A 90 38.68 -35.69 5.36
CA ARG A 90 40.11 -35.46 5.59
C ARG A 90 40.60 -36.38 6.70
N ARG A 91 41.44 -37.32 6.27
CA ARG A 91 42.60 -37.94 6.94
C ARG A 91 42.38 -38.94 8.08
N GLY A 92 42.93 -40.13 7.85
CA GLY A 92 43.51 -40.97 8.90
C GLY A 92 44.92 -40.54 9.27
#